data_AF-A0A2Z5EC87-F1
#
_entry.id   AF-A0A2Z5EC87-F1
#
_cell.length_a   1.000
_cell.length_b   1.000
_cell.length_c   1.000
_cell.angle_alpha   90.00
_cell.angle_beta   90.00
_cell.angle_gamma   90.00
#
_symmetry.space_group_name_H-M   'P 1'
#
loop_
_entity.id
_entity.type
_entity.pdbx_description
1 polymer ?
#
loop_
_entity_poly.entity_id
_entity_poly.type
_entity_poly.pdbx_seq_one_letter_code
_entity_poly.pdbx_strand_id
1 'polypeptide(L)' 'MTKRATQRPEGFSKPAHWTNEPAPKPAQFKDGEDPDGLSPTRYGDWVRNGVAVDF' A
#
# COMPACT_ATOMS: atom_id res chain seq x y z
N MET A 1 -35.69 10.61 -8.59
CA MET A 1 -34.32 10.26 -8.18
C MET A 1 -34.28 8.78 -7.86
N THR A 2 -33.33 8.02 -8.42
CA THR A 2 -33.21 6.57 -8.16
C THR A 2 -32.50 6.33 -6.82
N LYS A 3 -33.07 5.47 -5.98
CA LYS A 3 -32.53 5.16 -4.65
C LYS A 3 -31.22 4.35 -4.82
N ARG A 4 -30.13 4.78 -4.18
CA ARG A 4 -28.86 4.05 -4.21
C ARG A 4 -28.94 2.81 -3.32
N ALA A 5 -28.38 1.69 -3.78
CA ALA A 5 -28.24 0.49 -2.96
C ALA A 5 -27.14 0.72 -1.91
N THR A 6 -27.53 0.98 -0.67
CA THR A 6 -26.62 1.21 0.47
C THR A 6 -26.43 -0.04 1.33
N GLN A 7 -27.11 -1.13 1.01
CA GLN A 7 -27.13 -2.35 1.80
C GLN A 7 -26.68 -3.54 0.96
N ARG A 8 -25.97 -4.47 1.60
CA ARG A 8 -25.49 -5.69 0.95
C ARG A 8 -26.69 -6.53 0.49
N PRO A 9 -26.69 -7.05 -0.76
CA PRO A 9 -27.72 -7.97 -1.24
C PRO A 9 -27.82 -9.25 -0.40
N GLU A 10 -29.03 -9.76 -0.25
CA GLU A 10 -29.26 -11.09 0.34
C GLU A 10 -28.65 -12.17 -0.57
N GLY A 11 -27.96 -13.15 0.02
CA GLY A 11 -27.34 -14.27 -0.72
C GLY A 11 -25.86 -14.13 -1.05
N PHE A 12 -25.17 -13.07 -0.61
CA PHE A 12 -23.71 -13.01 -0.75
C PHE A 12 -23.03 -14.07 0.15
N SER A 13 -22.48 -15.11 -0.47
CA SER A 13 -21.62 -16.09 0.18
C SER A 13 -20.15 -15.72 -0.02
N LYS A 14 -19.41 -15.59 1.08
CA LYS A 14 -17.99 -15.25 1.07
C LYS A 14 -17.18 -16.46 0.57
N PRO A 15 -16.23 -16.30 -0.38
CA PRO A 15 -15.33 -17.39 -0.78
C PRO A 15 -14.54 -17.94 0.41
N ALA A 16 -14.31 -19.26 0.44
CA ALA A 16 -13.64 -19.93 1.57
C ALA A 16 -12.21 -19.42 1.84
N HIS A 17 -11.51 -18.92 0.82
CA HIS A 17 -10.14 -18.41 0.92
C HIS A 17 -10.07 -16.95 1.40
N TRP A 18 -11.21 -16.27 1.55
CA TRP A 18 -11.21 -14.91 2.08
C TRP A 18 -11.23 -14.95 3.61
N THR A 19 -10.21 -14.38 4.23
CA THR A 19 -10.20 -14.13 5.69
C THR A 19 -10.69 -12.70 5.96
N ASN A 20 -11.07 -12.39 7.21
CA ASN A 20 -11.26 -11.00 7.67
C ASN A 20 -10.12 -10.61 8.63
N GLU A 21 -9.06 -11.41 8.64
CA GLU A 21 -7.92 -11.18 9.52
C GLU A 21 -7.25 -9.87 9.10
N PRO A 22 -6.69 -9.11 10.06
CA PRO A 22 -5.93 -7.92 9.72
C PRO A 22 -4.77 -8.29 8.79
N ALA A 23 -4.38 -7.36 7.93
CA ALA A 23 -3.18 -7.51 7.12
C ALA A 23 -1.98 -7.86 8.02
N PRO A 24 -1.03 -8.68 7.52
CA PRO A 24 0.18 -8.98 8.27
C PRO A 24 0.92 -7.69 8.62
N LYS A 25 1.63 -7.70 9.75
CA LYS A 25 2.46 -6.56 10.14
C LYS A 25 3.50 -6.28 9.04
N PRO A 26 3.80 -5.00 8.76
CA PRO A 26 4.89 -4.65 7.85
C PRO A 26 6.18 -5.33 8.30
N ALA A 27 6.96 -5.81 7.33
CA ALA A 27 8.31 -6.25 7.60
C ALA A 27 9.20 -5.05 7.97
N GLN A 28 10.22 -5.27 8.78
CA GLN A 28 11.26 -4.25 8.99
C GLN A 28 11.95 -3.95 7.66
N PHE A 29 12.27 -2.67 7.45
CA PHE A 29 13.12 -2.26 6.35
C PHE A 29 14.45 -3.01 6.45
N LYS A 30 14.87 -3.64 5.35
CA LYS A 30 16.19 -4.23 5.23
C LYS A 30 17.04 -3.23 4.49
N ASP A 31 18.07 -2.70 5.14
CA ASP A 31 19.14 -1.99 4.45
C ASP A 31 19.83 -3.00 3.52
N GLY A 32 19.44 -3.00 2.25
CA GLY A 32 20.23 -3.62 1.19
C GLY A 32 21.29 -2.61 0.75
N GLU A 33 22.52 -3.07 0.51
CA GLU A 33 23.39 -2.38 -0.44
C GLU A 33 22.62 -2.37 -1.76
N ASP A 34 22.10 -1.20 -2.09
CA ASP A 34 21.41 -0.92 -3.33
C ASP A 34 22.49 -0.70 -4.39
N PRO A 35 22.90 -1.74 -5.15
CA PRO A 35 24.09 -1.67 -5.99
C PRO A 35 23.93 -0.64 -7.10
N ASP A 36 22.67 -0.34 -7.44
CA ASP A 36 22.25 0.58 -8.48
C ASP A 36 21.65 1.89 -7.91
N GLY A 37 21.53 2.04 -6.57
CA GLY A 37 21.00 3.23 -5.89
C GLY A 37 19.52 3.53 -6.15
N LEU A 38 18.75 2.56 -6.67
CA LEU A 38 17.36 2.69 -7.10
C LEU A 38 16.41 1.88 -6.23
N SER A 39 16.47 2.08 -4.92
CA SER A 39 15.46 1.58 -4.01
C SER A 39 14.12 2.20 -4.42
N PRO A 40 13.07 1.39 -4.66
CA PRO A 40 11.77 1.90 -5.07
C PRO A 40 11.09 2.80 -4.03
N THR A 41 11.59 2.83 -2.79
CA THR A 41 11.18 3.77 -1.75
C THR A 41 11.93 5.10 -1.78
N ARG A 42 12.95 5.26 -2.63
CA ARG A 42 13.71 6.52 -2.82
C ARG A 42 13.33 7.30 -4.07
N TYR A 43 12.31 6.89 -4.80
CA TYR A 43 11.71 7.73 -5.85
C TYR A 43 10.85 8.84 -5.20
N GLY A 44 11.51 9.87 -4.68
CA GLY A 44 10.86 10.99 -3.98
C GLY A 44 11.82 11.72 -3.04
N ASP A 45 12.82 11.02 -2.52
CA ASP A 45 13.88 11.59 -1.68
C ASP A 45 15.04 12.07 -2.56
N TRP A 46 14.84 13.10 -3.40
CA TRP A 46 15.97 13.74 -4.05
C TRP A 46 16.51 14.87 -3.16
N VAL A 47 17.83 15.01 -3.07
CA VAL A 47 18.49 16.09 -2.33
C VAL A 47 19.15 17.05 -3.31
N ARG A 48 18.73 18.32 -3.29
CA ARG A 48 19.36 19.41 -4.06
C ARG A 48 19.89 20.46 -3.10
N ASN A 49 21.19 20.75 -3.16
CA ASN A 49 21.86 21.73 -2.29
C ASN A 49 21.64 21.47 -0.78
N GLY A 50 21.61 20.20 -0.37
CA GLY A 50 21.40 19.82 1.03
C GLY A 50 19.95 19.91 1.50
N VAL A 51 18.99 20.17 0.62
CA VAL A 51 17.55 20.22 0.93
C VAL A 51 16.85 19.03 0.28
N ALA A 52 16.11 18.27 1.07
CA ALA A 52 15.24 17.20 0.58
C ALA A 52 14.06 17.81 -0.18
N VAL A 53 13.77 17.30 -1.37
CA VAL A 53 12.72 17.79 -2.24
C VAL A 53 11.96 16.58 -2.81
N ASP A 54 10.63 16.66 -2.71
CA ASP A 54 9.62 15.64 -3.02
C ASP A 54 8.54 16.25 -3.97
N PHE A 55 7.80 15.44 -4.73
CA PHE A 55 6.76 15.86 -5.69
C PHE A 55 5.35 15.41 -5.29
#